data_AF-A0A7C5EIK9-F1
#
_entry.id   AF-A0A7C5EIK9-F1
#
_cell.length_a   1.000
_cell.length_b   1.000
_cell.length_c   1.000
_cell.angle_alpha   90.00
_cell.angle_beta   90.00
_cell.angle_gamma   90.00
#
_symmetry.space_group_name_H-M   'P 1'
#
loop_
_entity.id
_entity.type
_entity.pdbx_description
1 polymer ?
#
loop_
_entity_poly.entity_id
_entity_poly.type
_entity_poly.pdbx_seq_one_letter_code
_entity_poly.pdbx_strand_id
1 'polypeptide(L)'
;MRVFMSARKKTAFLVSVAVLICGPFLTLSGVDEGSNEDGEQSSLRTADEVEAPALAESTASESEVAGHESAANLPGADGGFHAAPEPERKVTAFEADLIAALSKKDDDLRKARAEIERLRDIVRRMADANRRELTAMRYNLGCLWRRVGEPRKAEEEFLKALKLSPDDPATHYNLGILYQEDLRDQERAREHYERFLELSPQDRDAAQVRGWLMELSK
;
A
#
# COMPACT_ATOMS: atom_id res chain seq x y z
N MET A 1 -20.23 -37.59 30.58
CA MET A 1 -20.34 -37.39 29.11
C MET A 1 -20.02 -35.93 28.80
N ARG A 2 -18.87 -35.67 28.17
CA ARG A 2 -18.45 -34.32 27.73
C ARG A 2 -19.01 -34.08 26.33
N VAL A 3 -19.89 -33.09 26.19
CA VAL A 3 -20.41 -32.69 24.87
C VAL A 3 -19.48 -31.65 24.27
N PHE A 4 -18.65 -32.09 23.32
CA PHE A 4 -17.93 -31.25 22.39
C PHE A 4 -18.96 -30.64 21.41
N MET A 5 -19.29 -29.35 21.55
CA MET A 5 -20.03 -28.61 20.53
C MET A 5 -19.07 -27.82 19.65
N SER A 6 -19.04 -28.23 18.39
CA SER A 6 -18.25 -27.73 17.26
C SER A 6 -18.46 -26.23 16.99
N ALA A 7 -17.35 -25.55 16.64
CA ALA A 7 -17.25 -24.12 16.35
C ALA A 7 -18.16 -23.61 15.21
N ARG A 8 -18.75 -24.51 14.40
CA ARG A 8 -19.66 -24.15 13.31
C ARG A 8 -21.04 -23.64 13.75
N LYS A 9 -21.45 -23.84 15.02
CA LYS A 9 -22.76 -23.36 15.51
C LYS A 9 -22.74 -21.92 16.05
N LYS A 10 -21.56 -21.34 16.32
CA LYS A 10 -21.44 -19.96 16.83
C LYS A 10 -21.60 -18.90 15.73
N THR A 11 -21.20 -19.21 14.49
CA THR A 11 -21.36 -18.31 13.34
C THR A 11 -22.82 -18.21 12.87
N ALA A 12 -23.62 -19.26 13.04
CA ALA A 12 -25.05 -19.22 12.68
C ALA A 12 -25.89 -18.31 13.61
N PHE A 13 -25.47 -18.12 14.87
CA PHE A 13 -26.22 -17.29 15.82
C PHE A 13 -25.99 -15.78 15.59
N LEU A 14 -24.83 -15.39 15.08
CA LEU A 14 -24.51 -13.98 14.77
C LEU A 14 -25.18 -13.49 13.49
N VAL A 15 -25.42 -14.38 12.51
CA VAL A 15 -26.13 -14.03 11.27
C VAL A 15 -27.63 -13.87 11.51
N SER A 16 -28.23 -14.59 12.46
CA SER A 16 -29.67 -14.45 12.78
C SER A 16 -30.03 -13.16 13.52
N VAL A 17 -29.10 -12.50 14.20
CA VAL A 17 -29.38 -11.20 14.87
C VAL A 17 -29.38 -10.05 13.87
N ALA A 18 -28.63 -10.17 12.77
CA ALA A 18 -28.61 -9.15 11.70
C ALA A 18 -29.94 -9.09 10.90
N VAL A 19 -30.63 -10.23 10.77
CA VAL A 19 -31.90 -10.32 10.02
C VAL A 19 -33.11 -9.80 10.81
N LEU A 20 -33.00 -9.67 12.14
CA LEU A 20 -34.12 -9.19 12.98
C LEU A 20 -34.13 -7.67 13.23
N ILE A 21 -33.06 -6.95 12.87
CA ILE A 21 -32.91 -5.50 13.16
C ILE A 21 -33.08 -4.63 11.90
N CYS A 22 -33.10 -5.22 10.71
CA CYS A 22 -33.41 -4.51 9.46
C CYS A 22 -34.62 -5.14 8.77
N GLY A 23 -35.72 -4.39 8.73
CA GLY A 23 -36.87 -4.70 7.87
C GLY A 23 -36.52 -4.61 6.37
N PRO A 24 -37.37 -5.16 5.50
CA PRO A 24 -36.97 -5.61 4.17
C PRO A 24 -37.06 -4.47 3.15
N PHE A 25 -35.94 -3.95 2.66
CA PHE A 25 -35.93 -3.10 1.47
C PHE A 25 -34.72 -3.42 0.57
N LEU A 26 -35.03 -4.16 -0.50
CA LEU A 26 -34.31 -4.38 -1.77
C LEU A 26 -32.95 -5.11 -1.74
N THR A 27 -32.90 -6.40 -2.07
CA THR A 27 -32.91 -7.04 -3.41
C THR A 27 -31.63 -6.82 -4.22
N LEU A 28 -30.81 -7.88 -4.22
CA LEU A 28 -29.79 -8.21 -5.22
C LEU A 28 -30.36 -8.04 -6.65
N SER A 29 -29.71 -7.23 -7.47
CA SER A 29 -29.67 -7.38 -8.93
C SER A 29 -28.45 -6.65 -9.49
N GLY A 30 -27.74 -7.28 -10.43
CA GLY A 30 -26.92 -6.56 -11.39
C GLY A 30 -25.42 -6.59 -11.13
N VAL A 31 -24.80 -7.67 -11.60
CA VAL A 31 -23.43 -7.65 -12.14
C VAL A 31 -23.41 -6.67 -13.31
N ASP A 32 -22.42 -5.78 -13.37
CA ASP A 32 -21.96 -5.24 -14.65
C ASP A 32 -20.44 -5.09 -14.63
N GLU A 33 -19.81 -5.75 -15.59
CA GLU A 33 -18.38 -5.73 -15.91
C GLU A 33 -18.12 -4.65 -16.98
N GLY A 34 -16.95 -4.02 -16.91
CA GLY A 34 -16.41 -3.16 -17.97
C GLY A 34 -16.43 -1.68 -17.58
N SER A 35 -15.45 -0.86 -17.94
CA SER A 35 -14.22 -1.03 -18.70
C SER A 35 -13.51 0.34 -18.69
N ASN A 36 -12.19 0.32 -18.86
CA ASN A 36 -11.31 1.42 -19.26
C ASN A 36 -10.94 2.50 -18.23
N GLU A 37 -9.66 2.47 -17.85
CA GLU A 37 -8.88 3.70 -17.66
C GLU A 37 -7.53 3.54 -18.38
N ASP A 38 -7.45 4.10 -19.58
CA ASP A 38 -6.22 4.64 -20.17
C ASP A 38 -6.20 6.15 -19.87
N GLY A 39 -5.05 6.72 -19.50
CA GLY A 39 -4.81 8.16 -19.67
C GLY A 39 -4.16 8.91 -18.50
N GLU A 40 -2.83 8.82 -18.46
CA GLU A 40 -1.89 9.95 -18.29
C GLU A 40 -1.99 10.95 -17.11
N GLN A 41 -1.01 10.79 -16.21
CA GLN A 41 0.03 11.75 -15.77
C GLN A 41 -0.29 13.20 -15.31
N SER A 42 0.52 13.58 -14.30
CA SER A 42 0.91 14.94 -13.88
C SER A 42 0.01 15.55 -12.79
N SER A 43 0.48 16.02 -11.63
CA SER A 43 1.80 16.32 -11.09
C SER A 43 1.65 16.47 -9.57
N LEU A 44 2.68 16.15 -8.78
CA LEU A 44 3.28 17.06 -7.79
C LEU A 44 4.34 16.34 -6.93
N ARG A 45 5.54 16.93 -7.02
CA ARG A 45 6.70 16.78 -6.14
C ARG A 45 6.26 16.97 -4.67
N THR A 46 6.81 16.26 -3.69
CA THR A 46 8.16 16.53 -3.14
C THR A 46 8.80 15.26 -2.57
N ALA A 47 10.00 14.94 -3.05
CA ALA A 47 10.95 14.09 -2.34
C ALA A 47 11.98 15.03 -1.70
N ASP A 48 12.09 14.98 -0.37
CA ASP A 48 13.29 15.39 0.34
C ASP A 48 14.11 14.13 0.62
N GLU A 49 15.37 14.23 0.21
CA GLU A 49 16.40 13.20 0.19
C GLU A 49 16.97 12.96 1.60
N VAL A 50 17.29 11.69 1.90
CA VAL A 50 18.26 11.34 2.94
C VAL A 50 19.43 10.67 2.22
N GLU A 51 20.52 11.44 2.08
CA GLU A 51 21.81 10.99 1.56
C GLU A 51 22.42 9.88 2.44
N ALA A 52 22.96 8.85 1.80
CA ALA A 52 23.91 7.91 2.39
C ALA A 52 25.30 8.15 1.77
N PRO A 53 26.40 8.12 2.55
CA PRO A 53 27.70 8.55 2.07
C PRO A 53 28.42 7.51 1.20
N ALA A 54 29.08 8.02 0.17
CA ALA A 54 29.98 7.34 -0.75
C ALA A 54 31.25 6.83 -0.06
N LEU A 55 31.67 5.61 -0.40
CA LEU A 55 33.03 5.11 -0.12
C LEU A 55 33.92 5.46 -1.31
N ALA A 56 34.91 6.30 -1.04
CA ALA A 56 35.89 6.82 -1.98
C ALA A 56 36.91 5.76 -2.42
N GLU A 57 37.21 5.80 -3.72
CA GLU A 57 38.34 5.16 -4.37
C GLU A 57 39.66 5.80 -3.89
N SER A 58 40.65 4.97 -3.56
CA SER A 58 42.02 5.40 -3.28
C SER A 58 42.87 5.12 -4.52
N THR A 59 43.36 6.22 -5.07
CA THR A 59 44.18 6.42 -6.25
C THR A 59 45.49 5.64 -6.28
N ALA A 60 45.79 5.04 -7.43
CA ALA A 60 47.13 4.66 -7.85
C ALA A 60 47.93 5.92 -8.20
N SER A 61 49.16 6.02 -7.69
CA SER A 61 50.12 7.07 -8.04
C SER A 61 51.00 6.62 -9.20
N GLU A 62 51.07 7.47 -10.22
CA GLU A 62 51.99 7.43 -11.36
C GLU A 62 53.45 7.70 -10.95
N SER A 63 54.40 7.12 -11.70
CA SER A 63 55.63 7.79 -12.15
C SER A 63 56.23 6.97 -13.30
N GLU A 64 56.17 7.52 -14.53
CA GLU A 64 57.28 8.14 -15.29
C GLU A 64 58.16 7.10 -16.04
N VAL A 65 58.05 6.96 -17.37
CA VAL A 65 58.48 7.83 -18.51
C VAL A 65 59.77 7.27 -19.16
N ALA A 66 59.72 7.25 -20.51
CA ALA A 66 60.78 7.10 -21.52
C ALA A 66 60.56 5.82 -22.35
N GLY A 67 60.08 5.88 -23.60
CA GLY A 67 60.53 6.77 -24.67
C GLY A 67 61.65 6.06 -25.43
N HIS A 68 61.32 5.45 -26.58
CA HIS A 68 62.05 5.45 -27.85
C HIS A 68 61.47 4.36 -28.76
N GLU A 69 60.63 4.79 -29.70
CA GLU A 69 60.50 4.10 -30.99
C GLU A 69 61.84 4.22 -31.72
N SER A 70 62.43 3.10 -32.12
CA SER A 70 63.46 3.07 -33.15
C SER A 70 63.19 1.88 -34.06
N ALA A 71 62.60 2.20 -35.21
CA ALA A 71 62.52 1.31 -36.34
C ALA A 71 63.94 1.07 -36.88
N ALA A 72 64.49 -0.12 -36.65
CA ALA A 72 65.65 -0.63 -37.35
C ALA A 72 65.28 -1.91 -38.08
N ASN A 73 65.04 -1.73 -39.38
CA ASN A 73 64.92 -2.77 -40.39
C ASN A 73 66.24 -3.52 -40.52
N LEU A 74 66.28 -4.85 -40.33
CA LEU A 74 67.23 -5.75 -41.00
C LEU A 74 66.60 -7.15 -41.24
N PRO A 75 67.02 -7.83 -42.33
CA PRO A 75 66.23 -8.88 -42.98
C PRO A 75 66.64 -10.29 -42.56
N GLY A 76 65.70 -11.24 -42.73
CA GLY A 76 66.02 -12.65 -42.91
C GLY A 76 66.54 -13.39 -41.68
N ALA A 77 65.62 -14.03 -40.96
CA ALA A 77 65.94 -15.24 -40.20
C ALA A 77 64.70 -16.13 -40.16
N ASP A 78 64.63 -17.06 -41.12
CA ASP A 78 63.90 -18.30 -40.96
C ASP A 78 64.36 -18.95 -39.65
N GLY A 79 63.50 -18.90 -38.64
CA GLY A 79 63.76 -19.47 -37.34
C GLY A 79 62.43 -19.66 -36.65
N GLY A 80 61.93 -20.90 -36.67
CA GLY A 80 60.67 -21.26 -36.04
C GLY A 80 60.66 -20.86 -34.57
N PHE A 81 59.98 -19.75 -34.27
CA PHE A 81 59.44 -19.54 -32.93
C PHE A 81 58.23 -20.46 -32.81
N HIS A 82 58.47 -21.69 -32.36
CA HIS A 82 57.47 -22.37 -31.56
C HIS A 82 57.16 -21.43 -30.40
N ALA A 83 56.06 -20.67 -30.49
CA ALA A 83 55.44 -20.10 -29.31
C ALA A 83 55.26 -21.27 -28.34
N ALA A 84 56.01 -21.25 -27.23
CA ALA A 84 55.76 -22.20 -26.15
C ALA A 84 54.27 -22.11 -25.85
N PRO A 85 53.52 -23.23 -25.80
CA PRO A 85 52.12 -23.17 -25.42
C PRO A 85 52.08 -22.46 -24.07
N GLU A 86 51.36 -21.34 -23.98
CA GLU A 86 51.05 -20.78 -22.68
C GLU A 86 50.55 -21.92 -21.80
N PRO A 87 51.04 -22.08 -20.56
CA PRO A 87 50.61 -23.20 -19.74
C PRO A 87 49.09 -23.10 -19.62
N GLU A 88 48.38 -23.98 -20.33
CA GLU A 88 46.93 -24.00 -20.38
C GLU A 88 46.44 -24.00 -18.94
N ARG A 89 46.00 -22.81 -18.53
CA ARG A 89 45.64 -22.53 -17.16
C ARG A 89 44.52 -23.53 -16.85
N LYS A 90 44.76 -24.44 -15.90
CA LYS A 90 43.74 -25.32 -15.29
C LYS A 90 42.58 -24.55 -14.61
N VAL A 91 42.49 -23.25 -14.88
CA VAL A 91 41.63 -22.24 -14.26
C VAL A 91 40.24 -22.25 -14.91
N THR A 92 40.05 -22.84 -16.10
CA THR A 92 38.76 -22.82 -16.81
C THR A 92 37.66 -23.67 -16.17
N ALA A 93 37.97 -24.86 -15.65
CA ALA A 93 36.99 -25.71 -14.98
C ALA A 93 36.51 -25.11 -13.65
N PHE A 94 37.44 -24.54 -12.88
CA PHE A 94 37.12 -23.84 -11.64
C PHE A 94 36.32 -22.56 -11.88
N GLU A 95 36.68 -21.78 -12.91
CA GLU A 95 35.91 -20.60 -13.34
C GLU A 95 34.49 -20.98 -13.79
N ALA A 96 34.33 -22.06 -14.55
CA ALA A 96 33.02 -22.55 -14.98
C ALA A 96 32.14 -22.99 -13.79
N ASP A 97 32.71 -23.74 -12.84
CA ASP A 97 32.02 -24.17 -11.63
C ASP A 97 31.62 -22.96 -10.76
N LEU A 98 32.50 -21.97 -10.65
CA LEU A 98 32.22 -20.73 -9.92
C LEU A 98 31.08 -19.92 -10.58
N ILE A 99 31.10 -19.78 -11.91
CA ILE A 99 30.02 -19.11 -12.66
C ILE A 99 28.69 -19.84 -12.49
N ALA A 100 28.69 -21.17 -12.58
CA ALA A 100 27.48 -21.97 -12.36
C ALA A 100 26.94 -21.81 -10.93
N ALA A 101 27.83 -21.78 -9.92
CA ALA A 101 27.46 -21.55 -8.53
C ALA A 101 26.89 -20.15 -8.29
N LEU A 102 27.49 -19.11 -8.90
CA LEU A 102 27.01 -17.73 -8.81
C LEU A 102 25.66 -17.56 -9.52
N SER A 103 25.50 -18.10 -10.73
CA SER A 103 24.22 -18.06 -11.47
C SER A 103 23.09 -18.74 -10.70
N LYS A 104 23.37 -19.90 -10.08
CA LYS A 104 22.38 -20.60 -9.24
C LYS A 104 21.97 -19.74 -8.05
N LYS A 105 22.94 -19.11 -7.38
CA LYS A 105 22.68 -18.21 -6.25
C LYS A 105 21.83 -17.01 -6.68
N ASP A 106 22.09 -16.44 -7.86
CA ASP A 106 21.30 -15.33 -8.40
C ASP A 106 19.86 -15.73 -8.73
N ASP A 107 19.65 -16.92 -9.28
CA ASP A 107 18.31 -17.46 -9.54
C ASP A 107 17.54 -17.72 -8.24
N ASP A 108 18.20 -18.29 -7.23
CA ASP A 108 17.60 -18.52 -5.91
C ASP A 108 17.26 -17.18 -5.23
N LEU A 109 18.14 -16.18 -5.35
CA LEU A 109 17.89 -14.83 -4.85
C LEU A 109 16.72 -14.17 -5.60
N ARG A 110 16.60 -14.36 -6.91
CA ARG A 110 15.48 -13.86 -7.71
C ARG A 110 14.15 -14.46 -7.27
N LYS A 111 14.10 -15.79 -7.05
CA LYS A 111 12.92 -16.48 -6.52
C LYS A 111 12.56 -15.99 -5.12
N ALA A 112 13.55 -15.84 -4.24
CA ALA A 112 13.34 -15.33 -2.89
C ALA A 112 12.77 -13.90 -2.90
N ARG A 113 13.30 -13.02 -3.77
CA ARG A 113 12.77 -11.66 -3.94
C ARG A 113 11.33 -11.66 -4.43
N ALA A 114 11.00 -12.50 -5.41
CA ALA A 114 9.63 -12.63 -5.91
C ALA A 114 8.65 -13.09 -4.83
N GLU A 115 9.05 -14.06 -3.99
CA GLU A 115 8.21 -14.52 -2.89
C GLU A 115 8.05 -13.46 -1.79
N ILE A 116 9.11 -12.70 -1.48
CA ILE A 116 9.02 -11.57 -0.55
C ILE A 116 8.00 -10.54 -1.03
N GLU A 117 7.97 -10.21 -2.32
CA GLU A 117 6.98 -9.27 -2.86
C GLU A 117 5.56 -9.82 -2.77
N ARG A 118 5.38 -11.11 -3.12
CA ARG A 118 4.09 -11.79 -2.97
C ARG A 118 3.58 -11.75 -1.53
N LEU A 119 4.44 -12.07 -0.57
CA LEU A 119 4.10 -12.04 0.85
C LEU A 119 3.80 -10.62 1.33
N ARG A 120 4.55 -9.62 0.86
CA ARG A 120 4.31 -8.22 1.16
C ARG A 120 2.92 -7.79 0.69
N ASP A 121 2.52 -8.17 -0.52
CA ASP A 121 1.20 -7.84 -1.05
C ASP A 121 0.07 -8.51 -0.27
N ILE A 122 0.25 -9.75 0.17
CA ILE A 122 -0.70 -10.43 1.06
C ILE A 122 -0.84 -9.65 2.36
N VAL A 123 0.28 -9.29 3.00
CA VAL A 123 0.27 -8.53 4.26
C VAL A 123 -0.40 -7.16 4.09
N ARG A 124 -0.10 -6.43 3.00
CA ARG A 124 -0.76 -5.16 2.67
C ARG A 124 -2.28 -5.33 2.55
N ARG A 125 -2.75 -6.29 1.75
CA ARG A 125 -4.18 -6.54 1.56
C ARG A 125 -4.89 -6.91 2.87
N MET A 126 -4.25 -7.72 3.71
CA MET A 126 -4.78 -8.05 5.03
C MET A 126 -4.84 -6.83 5.95
N ALA A 127 -3.81 -5.99 5.95
CA ALA A 127 -3.78 -4.77 6.74
C ALA A 127 -4.88 -3.79 6.30
N ASP A 128 -5.11 -3.66 4.98
CA ASP A 128 -6.17 -2.82 4.43
C ASP A 128 -7.57 -3.36 4.77
N ALA A 129 -7.77 -4.68 4.66
CA ALA A 129 -9.03 -5.32 5.08
C ALA A 129 -9.29 -5.10 6.57
N ASN A 130 -8.30 -5.35 7.43
CA ASN A 130 -8.40 -5.13 8.87
C ASN A 130 -8.67 -3.66 9.20
N ARG A 131 -8.05 -2.71 8.47
CA ARG A 131 -8.31 -1.27 8.65
C ARG A 131 -9.75 -0.92 8.30
N ARG A 132 -10.28 -1.42 7.18
CA ARG A 132 -11.68 -1.21 6.75
C ARG A 132 -12.66 -1.77 7.77
N GLU A 133 -12.45 -3.00 8.23
CA GLU A 133 -13.29 -3.63 9.25
C GLU A 133 -13.25 -2.85 10.57
N LEU A 134 -12.07 -2.46 11.03
CA LEU A 134 -11.92 -1.68 12.25
C LEU A 134 -12.61 -0.31 12.14
N THR A 135 -12.53 0.34 10.97
CA THR A 135 -13.23 1.60 10.69
C THR A 135 -14.74 1.42 10.83
N ALA A 136 -15.30 0.41 10.16
CA ALA A 136 -16.72 0.10 10.21
C ALA A 136 -17.20 -0.26 11.63
N MET A 137 -16.40 -1.00 12.39
CA MET A 137 -16.72 -1.33 13.79
C MET A 137 -16.80 -0.07 14.67
N ARG A 138 -15.86 0.86 14.50
CA ARG A 138 -15.85 2.12 15.25
C ARG A 138 -17.02 3.03 14.88
N TYR A 139 -17.29 3.16 13.58
CA TYR A 139 -18.48 3.85 13.08
C TYR A 139 -19.77 3.30 13.73
N ASN A 140 -19.96 1.98 13.67
CA ASN A 140 -21.14 1.34 14.25
C ASN A 140 -21.23 1.53 15.77
N LEU A 141 -20.09 1.48 16.47
CA LEU A 141 -20.05 1.76 17.91
C LEU A 141 -20.43 3.21 18.21
N GLY A 142 -20.01 4.17 17.39
CA GLY A 142 -20.44 5.56 17.45
C GLY A 142 -21.95 5.71 17.31
N CYS A 143 -22.55 5.06 16.31
CA CYS A 143 -24.01 5.04 16.13
C CYS A 143 -24.73 4.45 17.34
N LEU A 144 -24.18 3.38 17.94
CA LEU A 144 -24.75 2.77 19.14
C LEU A 144 -24.68 3.70 20.36
N TRP A 145 -23.54 4.36 20.58
CA TRP A 145 -23.39 5.33 21.68
C TRP A 145 -24.34 6.52 21.54
N ARG A 146 -24.52 7.02 20.32
CA ARG A 146 -25.49 8.09 20.02
C ARG A 146 -26.90 7.64 20.38
N ARG A 147 -27.29 6.42 19.97
CA ARG A 147 -28.62 5.86 20.24
C ARG A 147 -28.92 5.66 21.72
N VAL A 148 -27.91 5.39 22.55
CA VAL A 148 -28.08 5.26 24.01
C VAL A 148 -27.97 6.60 24.75
N GLY A 149 -27.87 7.73 24.03
CA GLY A 149 -27.85 9.06 24.63
C GLY A 149 -26.48 9.49 25.18
N GLU A 150 -25.39 8.90 24.69
CA GLU A 150 -24.02 9.19 25.12
C GLU A 150 -23.23 9.88 23.98
N PRO A 151 -23.55 11.14 23.64
CA PRO A 151 -23.04 11.77 22.42
C PRO A 151 -21.53 12.03 22.43
N ARG A 152 -20.92 12.24 23.61
CA ARG A 152 -19.46 12.39 23.71
C ARG A 152 -18.70 11.11 23.41
N LYS A 153 -19.25 9.95 23.78
CA LYS A 153 -18.68 8.64 23.43
C LYS A 153 -18.87 8.34 21.93
N ALA A 154 -20.01 8.76 21.38
CA ALA A 154 -20.25 8.67 19.95
C ALA A 154 -19.24 9.48 19.14
N GLU A 155 -19.03 10.74 19.53
CA GLU A 155 -18.02 11.63 18.96
C GLU A 155 -16.63 10.98 18.98
N GLU A 156 -16.21 10.44 20.12
CA GLU A 156 -14.91 9.78 20.26
C GLU A 156 -14.74 8.61 19.29
N GLU A 157 -15.74 7.73 19.15
CA GLU A 157 -15.64 6.57 18.26
C GLU A 157 -15.71 6.95 16.78
N PHE A 158 -16.52 7.94 16.40
CA PHE A 158 -16.52 8.46 15.04
C PHE A 158 -15.18 9.12 14.68
N LEU A 159 -14.59 9.92 15.57
CA LEU A 159 -13.27 10.51 15.33
C LEU A 159 -12.18 9.43 15.21
N LYS A 160 -12.27 8.33 15.97
CA LYS A 160 -11.36 7.18 15.78
C LYS A 160 -11.60 6.46 14.45
N ALA A 161 -12.82 6.43 13.93
CA ALA A 161 -13.09 5.92 12.59
C ALA A 161 -12.46 6.82 11.52
N LEU A 162 -12.61 8.15 11.62
CA LEU A 162 -11.96 9.10 10.69
C LEU A 162 -10.43 9.06 10.75
N LYS A 163 -9.82 8.74 11.89
CA LYS A 163 -8.36 8.50 11.95
C LYS A 163 -7.91 7.32 11.10
N LEU A 164 -8.78 6.34 10.85
CA LEU A 164 -8.48 5.17 10.03
C LEU A 164 -8.84 5.39 8.56
N SER A 165 -9.95 6.08 8.32
CA SER A 165 -10.46 6.47 7.00
C SER A 165 -10.94 7.92 7.04
N PRO A 166 -10.05 8.90 6.78
CA PRO A 166 -10.39 10.32 6.86
C PRO A 166 -11.47 10.76 5.87
N ASP A 167 -11.64 10.00 4.80
CA ASP A 167 -12.55 10.31 3.69
C ASP A 167 -13.79 9.42 3.71
N ASP A 168 -14.20 8.90 4.88
CA ASP A 168 -15.44 8.12 5.00
C ASP A 168 -16.68 9.04 5.03
N PRO A 169 -17.50 9.08 3.98
CA PRO A 169 -18.63 10.00 3.91
C PRO A 169 -19.68 9.68 4.98
N ALA A 170 -19.92 8.40 5.26
CA ALA A 170 -20.94 7.97 6.23
C ALA A 170 -20.60 8.45 7.65
N THR A 171 -19.33 8.40 8.05
CA THR A 171 -18.89 8.94 9.34
C THR A 171 -19.04 10.47 9.38
N HIS A 172 -18.67 11.20 8.32
CA HIS A 172 -18.88 12.64 8.24
C HIS A 172 -20.37 13.03 8.36
N TYR A 173 -21.25 12.36 7.63
CA TYR A 173 -22.69 12.55 7.73
C TYR A 173 -23.20 12.40 9.17
N ASN A 174 -22.82 11.30 9.84
CA ASN A 174 -23.28 11.04 11.21
C ASN A 174 -22.67 11.97 12.26
N LEU A 175 -21.42 12.40 12.08
CA LEU A 175 -20.83 13.45 12.92
C LEU A 175 -21.55 14.78 12.74
N GLY A 176 -21.92 15.15 11.51
CA GLY A 176 -22.74 16.33 11.23
C GLY A 176 -24.04 16.31 12.04
N ILE A 177 -24.77 15.19 11.99
CA ILE A 177 -26.01 15.03 12.75
C ILE A 177 -25.74 15.05 14.25
N LEU A 178 -24.71 14.34 14.74
CA LEU A 178 -24.34 14.32 16.16
C LEU A 178 -24.08 15.73 16.69
N TYR A 179 -23.32 16.53 15.94
CA TYR A 179 -23.02 17.91 16.33
C TYR A 179 -24.24 18.81 16.29
N GLN A 180 -25.09 18.70 15.26
CA GLN A 180 -26.29 19.51 15.13
C GLN A 180 -27.36 19.18 16.18
N GLU A 181 -27.65 17.88 16.37
CA GLU A 181 -28.78 17.41 17.16
C GLU A 181 -28.44 17.18 18.62
N ASP A 182 -27.29 16.57 18.91
CA ASP A 182 -26.97 16.08 20.25
C ASP A 182 -26.01 17.00 21.01
N LEU A 183 -25.00 17.55 20.32
CA LEU A 183 -23.98 18.42 20.94
C LEU A 183 -24.24 19.92 20.75
N ARG A 184 -25.20 20.30 19.91
CA ARG A 184 -25.59 21.70 19.61
C ARG A 184 -24.43 22.57 19.15
N ASP A 185 -23.51 21.98 18.38
CA ASP A 185 -22.35 22.63 17.81
C ASP A 185 -22.54 22.82 16.30
N GLN A 186 -23.03 23.99 15.91
CA GLN A 186 -23.40 24.26 14.52
C GLN A 186 -22.18 24.40 13.60
N GLU A 187 -21.06 24.91 14.11
CA GLU A 187 -19.83 25.07 13.33
C GLU A 187 -19.27 23.71 12.92
N ARG A 188 -19.07 22.81 13.87
CA ARG A 188 -18.57 21.45 13.56
C ARG A 188 -19.56 20.61 12.78
N ALA A 189 -20.87 20.82 12.98
CA ALA A 189 -21.88 20.19 12.15
C ALA A 189 -21.71 20.59 10.67
N ARG A 190 -21.54 21.89 10.42
CA ARG A 190 -21.37 22.44 9.08
C ARG A 190 -20.12 21.88 8.39
N GLU A 191 -18.98 21.86 9.08
CA GLU A 191 -17.72 21.32 8.54
C GLU A 191 -17.88 19.88 8.05
N HIS A 192 -18.53 19.03 8.84
CA HIS A 192 -18.70 17.62 8.47
C HIS A 192 -19.75 17.41 7.39
N TYR A 193 -20.79 18.24 7.33
CA TYR A 193 -21.74 18.21 6.22
C TYR A 193 -21.13 18.68 4.90
N GLU A 194 -20.30 19.72 4.92
CA GLU A 194 -19.53 20.16 3.75
C GLU A 194 -18.62 19.02 3.28
N ARG A 195 -17.87 18.40 4.20
CA ARG A 195 -16.99 17.28 3.84
C ARG A 195 -17.76 16.08 3.27
N PHE A 196 -18.92 15.75 3.81
CA PHE A 196 -19.78 14.71 3.25
C PHE A 196 -20.20 15.02 1.80
N LEU A 197 -20.61 16.26 1.53
CA LEU A 197 -21.03 16.69 0.19
C LEU A 197 -19.87 16.75 -0.82
N GLU A 198 -18.65 17.07 -0.36
CA GLU A 198 -17.44 16.98 -1.19
C GLU A 198 -17.14 15.54 -1.60
N LEU A 199 -17.25 14.60 -0.66
CA LEU A 199 -16.91 13.20 -0.88
C LEU A 199 -17.99 12.45 -1.67
N SER A 200 -19.27 12.74 -1.40
CA SER A 200 -20.42 12.04 -2.00
C SER A 200 -21.52 13.01 -2.45
N PRO A 201 -21.28 13.86 -3.46
CA PRO A 201 -22.23 14.91 -3.88
C PRO A 201 -23.58 14.37 -4.41
N GLN A 202 -23.57 13.12 -4.90
CA GLN A 202 -24.71 12.42 -5.49
C GLN A 202 -25.33 11.37 -4.55
N ASP A 203 -24.91 11.34 -3.27
CA ASP A 203 -25.52 10.45 -2.29
C ASP A 203 -27.03 10.75 -2.16
N ARG A 204 -27.82 9.71 -1.84
CA ARG A 204 -29.26 9.86 -1.61
C ARG A 204 -29.58 10.89 -0.51
N ASP A 205 -28.68 11.00 0.47
CA ASP A 205 -28.84 11.88 1.62
C ASP A 205 -28.28 13.30 1.34
N ALA A 206 -27.61 13.52 0.19
CA ALA A 206 -26.98 14.79 -0.16
C ALA A 206 -27.96 15.96 -0.30
N ALA A 207 -29.17 15.72 -0.82
CA ALA A 207 -30.18 16.76 -0.91
C ALA A 207 -30.65 17.24 0.47
N GLN A 208 -30.79 16.31 1.42
CA GLN A 208 -31.15 16.61 2.79
C GLN A 208 -30.04 17.40 3.49
N VAL A 209 -28.79 16.96 3.35
CA VAL A 209 -27.63 17.64 3.95
C VAL A 209 -27.49 19.07 3.42
N ARG A 210 -27.70 19.31 2.12
CA ARG A 210 -27.74 20.67 1.57
C ARG A 210 -28.82 21.53 2.23
N GLY A 211 -29.98 20.96 2.52
CA GLY A 211 -31.04 21.64 3.26
C GLY A 211 -30.59 22.06 4.67
N TRP A 212 -30.03 21.14 5.44
CA TRP A 212 -29.50 21.43 6.78
C TRP A 212 -28.37 22.46 6.75
N LEU A 213 -27.47 22.39 5.77
CA LEU A 213 -26.38 23.36 5.63
C LEU A 213 -26.90 24.79 5.44
N MET A 214 -27.97 24.95 4.64
CA MET A 214 -28.63 26.24 4.43
C MET A 214 -29.29 26.76 5.72
N GLU A 215 -29.84 25.88 6.54
CA GLU A 215 -30.40 26.25 7.85
C GLU A 215 -29.33 26.67 8.86
N LEU A 216 -28.19 25.97 8.87
CA LEU A 216 -27.05 26.29 9.74
C LEU A 216 -26.32 27.57 9.32
N SER A 217 -26.56 28.06 8.10
CA SER A 217 -25.96 29.30 7.58
C SER A 217 -26.75 30.58 7.89
N LYS A 218 -27.92 30.46 8.53
CA LYS A 218 -28.82 31.58 8.88
C LYS A 218 -28.54 32.10 10.28
#